data_AF-A0A520H5I1-F1
#
_entry.id   AF-A0A520H5I1-F1
#
_cell.length_a   1.000
_cell.length_b   1.000
_cell.length_c   1.000
_cell.angle_alpha   90.00
_cell.angle_beta   90.00
_cell.angle_gamma   90.00
#
_symmetry.space_group_name_H-M   'P 1'
#
loop_
_entity.id
_entity.type
_entity.pdbx_description
1 polymer ?
#
loop_
_entity_poly.entity_id
_entity_poly.type
_entity_poly.pdbx_seq_one_letter_code
_entity_poly.pdbx_strand_id
1 'polypeptide(L)' 'MRTYLDFEKPIADLEVRLVEMKKLAETSNVDVTGAVASLEISIEKLRKEIFENLTRWQRVQLSRHPDRPYT' A
#
# COMPACT_ATOMS: atom_id res chain seq x y z
N MET A 1 -5.42 -14.37 2.41
CA MET A 1 -6.14 -13.08 2.17
C MET A 1 -5.39 -12.05 2.98
N ARG A 2 -4.75 -11.05 2.35
CA ARG A 2 -4.05 -9.98 3.06
C ARG A 2 -5.09 -9.21 3.88
N THR A 3 -4.98 -9.29 5.20
CA THR A 3 -5.90 -8.57 6.10
C THR A 3 -5.35 -7.17 6.33
N TYR A 4 -5.89 -6.17 5.64
CA TYR A 4 -5.44 -4.79 5.83
C TYR A 4 -5.94 -4.25 7.17
N LEU A 5 -5.04 -3.65 7.93
CA LEU A 5 -5.39 -2.91 9.15
C LEU A 5 -5.99 -1.55 8.79
N ASP A 6 -6.76 -0.95 9.70
CA ASP A 6 -7.45 0.33 9.43
C ASP A 6 -6.49 1.46 9.01
N PHE A 7 -5.27 1.44 9.53
CA PHE A 7 -4.24 2.42 9.19
C PHE A 7 -3.49 2.12 7.90
N GLU A 8 -3.67 0.92 7.33
CA GLU A 8 -3.11 0.51 6.03
C GLU A 8 -4.11 0.71 4.89
N LYS A 9 -5.38 0.98 5.18
CA LYS A 9 -6.41 1.36 4.18
C LYS A 9 -5.95 2.40 3.15
N PRO A 10 -5.35 3.55 3.55
CA PRO A 10 -4.93 4.54 2.56
C PRO A 10 -3.79 4.03 1.65
N ILE A 11 -2.98 3.08 2.10
CA ILE A 11 -1.97 2.42 1.26
C ILE A 11 -2.66 1.48 0.28
N ALA A 12 -3.61 0.67 0.77
CA ALA A 12 -4.37 -0.26 -0.05
C ALA A 12 -5.13 0.45 -1.19
N ASP A 13 -5.76 1.59 -0.90
CA ASP A 13 -6.47 2.39 -1.91
C ASP A 13 -5.53 2.89 -3.02
N LEU A 14 -4.31 3.32 -2.65
CA LEU A 14 -3.30 3.75 -3.62
C LEU A 14 -2.73 2.57 -4.43
N GLU A 15 -2.52 1.40 -3.79
CA GLU A 15 -2.10 0.17 -4.48
C GLU A 15 -3.16 -0.28 -5.50
N VAL A 16 -4.45 -0.22 -5.15
CA VAL A 16 -5.55 -0.54 -6.07
C VAL A 16 -5.53 0.40 -7.28
N ARG A 17 -5.42 1.71 -7.06
CA ARG A 17 -5.32 2.69 -8.15
C ARG A 17 -4.10 2.45 -9.03
N LEU A 18 -2.98 2.05 -8.44
CA LEU A 18 -1.77 1.71 -9.18
C LEU A 18 -1.98 0.47 -10.05
N VAL A 19 -2.64 -0.57 -9.53
CA VAL A 19 -2.99 -1.77 -10.30
C VAL A 19 -3.94 -1.42 -11.44
N GLU A 20 -4.95 -0.59 -11.19
CA GLU A 20 -5.86 -0.11 -12.23
C GLU A 20 -5.14 0.68 -13.33
N MET A 21 -4.23 1.59 -12.95
CA MET A 21 -3.40 2.33 -13.90
C MET A 21 -2.51 1.41 -14.72
N LYS A 22 -1.85 0.42 -14.10
CA LYS A 22 -1.03 -0.57 -14.82
C LYS A 22 -1.89 -1.39 -15.79
N LYS A 23 -3.08 -1.79 -15.39
CA LYS A 23 -4.02 -2.53 -16.25
C LYS A 23 -4.53 -1.70 -17.43
N LEU A 24 -4.80 -0.41 -17.21
CA LEU A 24 -5.14 0.54 -18.27
C LEU A 24 -3.96 0.79 -19.22
N ALA A 25 -2.73 0.83 -18.70
CA ALA A 25 -1.50 0.93 -19.51
C ALA A 25 -1.41 -0.23 -20.49
N GLU A 26 -1.59 -1.46 -19.99
CA GLU A 26 -1.54 -2.69 -20.78
C GLU A 26 -2.66 -2.73 -21.83
N THR A 27 -3.85 -2.25 -21.50
CA THR A 27 -5.02 -2.32 -22.39
C THR A 27 -5.00 -1.24 -23.47
N SER A 28 -4.57 -0.01 -23.14
CA SER A 28 -4.66 1.15 -24.02
C SER A 28 -3.33 1.53 -24.68
N ASN A 29 -2.24 0.81 -24.38
CA ASN A 29 -0.87 1.08 -24.87
C ASN A 29 -0.45 2.55 -24.67
N VAL A 30 -0.95 3.16 -23.58
CA VAL A 30 -0.67 4.54 -23.18
C VAL A 30 0.52 4.53 -22.24
N ASP A 31 1.46 5.46 -22.47
CA ASP A 31 2.65 5.59 -21.65
C ASP A 31 2.32 6.26 -20.31
N VAL A 32 1.92 5.45 -19.33
CA VAL A 32 1.66 5.89 -17.94
C VAL A 32 2.83 5.61 -17.01
N THR A 33 4.00 5.21 -17.54
CA THR A 33 5.19 4.87 -16.74
C THR A 33 5.59 5.97 -15.77
N GLY A 34 5.54 7.25 -16.19
CA GLY A 34 5.83 8.38 -15.31
C GLY A 34 4.81 8.60 -14.19
N ALA A 35 3.52 8.37 -14.47
CA ALA A 35 2.45 8.48 -13.47
C ALA A 35 2.46 7.32 -12.48
N VAL A 36 2.79 6.11 -12.95
CA VAL A 36 2.99 4.93 -12.10
C VAL A 36 4.17 5.16 -11.17
N ALA A 37 5.31 5.63 -11.68
CA ALA A 37 6.50 5.88 -10.85
C ALA A 37 6.23 6.91 -9.74
N SER A 38 5.49 7.99 -10.03
CA SER A 38 5.14 8.99 -9.02
C SER A 38 4.17 8.45 -7.96
N LEU A 39 3.24 7.57 -8.35
CA LEU A 39 2.36 6.86 -7.43
C LEU A 39 3.12 5.86 -6.56
N GLU A 40 4.08 5.09 -7.10
CA GLU A 40 4.90 4.16 -6.32
C GLU A 40 5.71 4.89 -5.24
N ILE A 41 6.34 6.02 -5.59
CA ILE A 41 7.07 6.86 -4.62
C ILE A 41 6.13 7.38 -3.54
N SER A 42 4.92 7.80 -3.92
CA SER A 42 3.92 8.30 -2.97
C SER A 42 3.44 7.20 -2.02
N ILE A 43 3.20 5.99 -2.52
CA ILE A 43 2.86 4.81 -1.73
C ILE A 43 3.97 4.49 -0.73
N GLU A 44 5.23 4.47 -1.19
CA GLU A 44 6.35 4.13 -0.33
C GLU A 44 6.57 5.18 0.77
N LYS A 45 6.41 6.45 0.43
CA LYS A 45 6.49 7.56 1.40
C LYS A 45 5.39 7.46 2.44
N LEU A 46 4.13 7.29 2.00
CA LEU A 46 2.99 7.14 2.90
C LEU A 46 3.15 5.92 3.81
N ARG A 47 3.66 4.81 3.25
CA ARG A 47 3.98 3.60 4.01
C ARG A 47 4.98 3.92 5.11
N LYS A 48 6.14 4.51 4.78
CA LYS A 48 7.12 4.91 5.79
C LYS A 48 6.52 5.80 6.87
N GLU A 49 5.78 6.83 6.48
CA GLU A 49 5.17 7.77 7.41
C GLU A 49 4.16 7.11 8.38
N ILE A 50 3.33 6.18 7.87
CA ILE A 50 2.39 5.41 8.68
C ILE A 50 3.13 4.49 9.65
N PHE A 51 4.14 3.76 9.17
CA PHE A 51 4.92 2.83 10.00
C PHE A 51 5.82 3.56 11.02
N GLU A 52 6.28 4.76 10.71
CA GLU A 52 7.05 5.62 11.63
C GLU A 52 6.15 6.22 12.72
N ASN A 53 4.93 6.63 12.38
CA ASN A 53 3.98 7.28 13.30
C ASN A 53 2.98 6.30 13.94
N LEU A 54 3.31 5.01 14.02
CA LEU A 54 2.42 4.02 14.64
C LEU A 54 2.17 4.33 16.12
N THR A 55 0.89 4.55 16.42
CA THR A 55 0.39 4.62 17.79
C THR A 55 0.62 3.31 18.53
N ARG A 56 0.65 3.37 19.87
CA ARG A 56 0.84 2.18 20.72
C ARG A 56 -0.16 1.07 20.39
N TRP A 57 -1.42 1.44 20.11
CA TRP A 57 -2.47 0.48 19.76
C TRP A 57 -2.25 -0.17 18.39
N GLN A 58 -1.87 0.60 17.37
CA GLN A 58 -1.57 0.07 16.04
C GLN A 58 -0.39 -0.92 16.05
N ARG A 59 0.63 -0.69 16.90
CA ARG A 59 1.70 -1.66 17.14
C ARG A 59 1.21 -2.98 17.74
N VAL A 60 0.23 -2.93 18.65
CA VAL A 60 -0.42 -4.13 19.20
C VAL A 60 -1.21 -4.85 18.10
N GLN A 61 -1.94 -4.12 17.25
CA GLN A 61 -2.65 -4.71 16.12
C GLN A 61 -1.70 -5.43 15.15
N LEU A 62 -0.55 -4.83 14.82
CA LEU A 62 0.52 -5.45 14.02
C LEU A 62 1.07 -6.73 14.66
N SER A 63 1.26 -6.73 15.98
CA SER A 63 1.75 -7.91 16.71
C SER A 63 0.76 -9.06 16.67
N ARG A 64 -0.53 -8.75 16.56
CA ARG A 64 -1.65 -9.70 16.47
C ARG A 64 -2.05 -10.01 15.02
N HIS A 65 -1.26 -9.57 14.03
CA HIS A 65 -1.59 -9.76 12.63
C HIS A 65 -1.57 -11.26 12.27
N PRO A 66 -2.62 -11.80 11.61
CA PRO A 66 -2.73 -13.23 11.32
C PRO A 66 -1.63 -13.72 10.35
N ASP A 67 -1.17 -12.86 9.43
CA ASP A 67 -0.06 -13.17 8.52
C ASP A 67 1.33 -12.88 9.13
N ARG A 68 1.43 -12.62 10.44
CA ARG A 68 2.74 -12.46 11.10
C ARG A 68 3.46 -13.82 11.05
N PRO A 69 4.70 -13.92 10.53
CA PRO A 69 5.43 -15.17 10.53
C PRO A 69 5.65 -15.64 11.97
N TYR A 70 5.09 -16.80 12.31
CA TYR A 70 5.40 -17.51 13.54
C TYR A 70 6.58 -18.44 13.25
N THR A 71 7.56 -18.48 14.16
CA THR A 71 8.61 -19.50 14.15
C THR A 71 8.04 -20.80 14.69
#